data_AF-A0A317F640-F1
#
_entry.id   AF-A0A317F640-F1
#
_cell.length_a   1.000
_cell.length_b   1.000
_cell.length_c   1.000
_cell.angle_alpha   90.00
_cell.angle_beta   90.00
_cell.angle_gamma   90.00
#
_symmetry.space_group_name_H-M   'P 1'
#
loop_
_entity.id
_entity.type
_entity.pdbx_description
1 polymer ?
#
loop_
_entity_poly.entity_id
_entity_poly.type
_entity_poly.pdbx_seq_one_letter_code
_entity_poly.pdbx_strand_id
1 'polypeptide(L)'
;MQFVKKRANSSLEDFLTEAAQVKNFKSSTGRAYQVLDIVNHQMSFLRLDAKSDAPWVMDLKAVYRAYQELDDFETLNFKKYVPRRHSPARGLLLHLQLLTPKVIG
;
A
#
# COMPACT_ATOMS: atom_id res chain seq x y z
N MET A 1 11.92 -10.52 -4.04
CA MET A 1 11.60 -10.50 -2.60
C MET A 1 10.15 -10.90 -2.45
N GLN A 2 9.87 -12.00 -1.76
CA GLN A 2 8.49 -12.47 -1.51
C GLN A 2 7.97 -11.83 -0.22
N PHE A 3 6.65 -11.69 -0.09
CA PHE A 3 5.99 -11.15 1.11
C PHE A 3 4.92 -12.10 1.60
N VAL A 4 4.69 -12.13 2.91
CA VAL A 4 3.63 -12.91 3.54
C VAL A 4 2.76 -12.02 4.42
N LYS A 5 1.50 -12.40 4.59
CA LYS A 5 0.56 -11.72 5.50
C LYS A 5 1.06 -11.88 6.94
N LYS A 6 1.08 -10.78 7.69
CA LYS A 6 1.49 -10.74 9.09
C LYS A 6 0.29 -10.73 10.04
N ARG A 7 -0.86 -10.20 9.62
CA ARG A 7 -2.09 -10.12 10.45
C ARG A 7 -3.30 -10.72 9.73
N ALA A 8 -3.77 -11.90 10.15
CA ALA A 8 -5.08 -12.37 9.70
C ALA A 8 -6.19 -11.48 10.29
N ASN A 9 -7.25 -11.23 9.52
CA ASN A 9 -8.55 -10.71 10.01
C ASN A 9 -8.64 -9.23 10.43
N SER A 10 -7.81 -8.32 9.89
CA SER A 10 -8.11 -6.88 10.02
C SER A 10 -9.39 -6.55 9.24
N SER A 11 -10.36 -5.84 9.81
CA SER A 11 -11.54 -5.39 9.06
C SER A 11 -11.17 -4.26 8.08
N LEU A 12 -12.06 -3.96 7.12
CA LEU A 12 -11.87 -2.79 6.25
C LEU A 12 -11.85 -1.49 7.06
N GLU A 13 -12.65 -1.39 8.10
CA GLU A 13 -12.72 -0.19 8.95
C GLU A 13 -11.43 0.02 9.75
N ASP A 14 -10.86 -1.03 10.33
CA ASP A 14 -9.56 -0.96 11.00
C ASP A 14 -8.48 -0.52 10.02
N PHE A 15 -8.45 -1.12 8.83
CA PHE A 15 -7.50 -0.75 7.78
C PHE A 15 -7.62 0.72 7.39
N LEU A 16 -8.84 1.22 7.20
CA LEU A 16 -9.07 2.63 6.84
C LEU A 16 -8.68 3.56 7.98
N THR A 17 -8.97 3.18 9.23
CA THR A 17 -8.60 3.95 10.43
C THR A 17 -7.09 4.06 10.58
N GLU A 18 -6.37 2.96 10.42
CA GLU A 18 -4.90 2.95 10.45
C GLU A 18 -4.31 3.74 9.27
N ALA A 19 -4.83 3.55 8.05
CA ALA A 19 -4.39 4.27 6.86
C ALA A 19 -4.60 5.79 6.98
N ALA A 20 -5.66 6.23 7.67
CA ALA A 20 -5.94 7.65 7.90
C ALA A 20 -4.87 8.37 8.73
N GLN A 21 -4.12 7.64 9.56
CA GLN A 21 -3.03 8.19 10.37
C GLN A 21 -1.71 8.30 9.61
N VAL A 22 -1.58 7.66 8.43
CA VAL A 22 -0.34 7.64 7.67
C VAL A 22 -0.08 9.00 7.03
N LYS A 23 1.03 9.63 7.42
CA LYS A 23 1.52 10.88 6.79
C LYS A 23 2.62 10.62 5.77
N ASN A 24 3.44 9.61 6.00
CA ASN A 24 4.53 9.23 5.11
C ASN A 24 4.72 7.72 5.15
N PHE A 25 5.13 7.13 4.03
CA PHE A 25 5.47 5.72 3.95
C PHE A 25 6.53 5.47 2.88
N LYS A 26 7.10 4.26 2.85
CA LYS A 26 8.11 3.87 1.87
C LYS A 26 7.69 2.62 1.12
N SER A 27 8.06 2.55 -0.16
CA SER A 27 8.00 1.30 -0.94
C SER A 27 8.97 0.26 -0.36
N SER A 28 8.80 -0.99 -0.79
CA SER A 28 9.76 -2.06 -0.53
C SER A 28 11.18 -1.80 -1.07
N THR A 29 11.35 -0.86 -2.02
CA THR A 29 12.66 -0.48 -2.56
C THR A 29 13.16 0.85 -2.00
N GLY A 30 12.59 1.34 -0.89
CA GLY A 30 13.04 2.54 -0.19
C GLY A 30 12.53 3.88 -0.72
N ARG A 31 11.83 3.92 -1.86
CA ARG A 31 11.19 5.16 -2.38
C ARG A 31 10.18 5.70 -1.38
N ALA A 32 10.28 6.99 -1.07
CA ALA A 32 9.45 7.67 -0.08
C ALA A 32 8.22 8.34 -0.72
N TYR A 33 7.12 8.28 0.00
CA TYR A 33 5.86 8.91 -0.36
C TYR A 33 5.32 9.74 0.80
N GLN A 34 4.73 10.88 0.47
CA GLN A 34 4.06 11.77 1.41
C GLN A 34 2.57 11.79 1.09
N VAL A 35 1.74 11.47 2.08
CA VAL A 35 0.28 11.52 1.97
C VAL A 35 -0.16 12.97 2.05
N LEU A 36 -1.01 13.39 1.11
CA LEU A 36 -1.60 14.72 1.09
C LEU A 36 -2.96 14.71 1.78
N ASP A 37 -3.87 13.87 1.29
CA ASP A 37 -5.21 13.69 1.85
C ASP A 37 -5.75 12.28 1.64
N ILE A 38 -6.86 12.00 2.34
CA ILE A 38 -7.71 10.84 2.10
C ILE A 38 -9.16 11.32 2.05
N VAL A 39 -9.82 11.12 0.91
CA VAL A 39 -11.22 11.49 0.69
C VAL A 39 -11.95 10.33 0.02
N ASN A 40 -13.10 9.92 0.54
CA ASN A 40 -13.92 8.83 -0.03
C ASN A 40 -13.12 7.54 -0.32
N HIS A 41 -12.23 7.15 0.59
CA HIS A 41 -11.29 6.02 0.46
C HIS A 41 -10.20 6.18 -0.60
N GLN A 42 -10.10 7.33 -1.26
CA GLN A 42 -9.00 7.64 -2.14
C GLN A 42 -7.89 8.32 -1.35
N MET A 43 -6.70 7.75 -1.36
CA MET A 43 -5.50 8.36 -0.79
C MET A 43 -4.74 9.07 -1.90
N SER A 44 -4.53 10.38 -1.76
CA SER A 44 -3.64 11.15 -2.62
C SER A 44 -2.27 11.32 -1.95
N PHE A 45 -1.21 11.23 -2.74
CA PHE A 45 0.16 11.25 -2.23
C PHE A 45 1.18 11.67 -3.30
N LEU A 46 2.28 12.27 -2.86
CA LEU A 46 3.44 12.57 -3.70
C LEU A 46 4.50 11.50 -3.58
N ARG A 47 5.25 11.29 -4.66
CA ARG A 47 6.50 10.54 -4.62
C ARG A 47 7.65 11.54 -4.53
N LEU A 48 8.39 11.51 -3.42
CA LEU A 48 9.36 12.56 -3.09
C LEU A 48 10.60 12.61 -4.00
N ASP A 49 10.89 11.53 -4.74
CA ASP A 49 11.98 11.47 -5.72
C ASP A 49 11.48 11.69 -7.17
N ALA A 50 10.20 12.02 -7.37
CA ALA A 50 9.68 12.27 -8.71
C ALA A 50 10.13 13.63 -9.25
N LYS A 51 10.36 13.68 -10.56
CA LYS A 51 10.62 14.94 -11.29
C LYS A 51 9.38 15.84 -11.43
N SER A 52 8.22 15.38 -10.98
CA SER A 52 6.94 16.05 -11.14
C SER A 52 6.22 16.02 -9.80
N ASP A 53 5.64 17.16 -9.43
CA ASP A 53 4.84 17.34 -8.22
C ASP A 53 3.37 16.90 -8.41
N ALA A 54 3.08 16.13 -9.46
CA ALA A 54 1.74 15.63 -9.71
C ALA A 54 1.38 14.54 -8.68
N PRO A 55 0.29 14.72 -7.90
CA PRO A 55 -0.14 13.72 -6.93
C PRO A 55 -0.59 12.44 -7.62
N TRP A 56 -0.26 11.32 -6.99
CA TRP A 56 -0.79 10.02 -7.33
C TRP A 56 -1.98 9.72 -6.43
N VAL A 57 -2.92 8.93 -6.95
CA VAL A 57 -4.11 8.51 -6.21
C VAL A 57 -4.19 6.99 -6.24
N MET A 58 -4.60 6.39 -5.12
CA MET A 58 -5.01 5.00 -5.05
C MET A 58 -6.26 4.82 -4.20
N ASP A 59 -7.09 3.84 -4.58
CA ASP A 59 -8.26 3.44 -3.81
C ASP A 59 -7.86 2.46 -2.70
N LEU A 60 -8.07 2.88 -1.46
CA LEU A 60 -7.77 2.10 -0.26
C LEU A 60 -8.64 0.84 -0.17
N LYS A 61 -9.88 0.84 -0.65
CA LYS A 61 -10.70 -0.38 -0.70
C LYS A 61 -10.10 -1.41 -1.64
N ALA A 62 -9.57 -0.98 -2.78
CA ALA A 62 -8.89 -1.86 -3.72
C ALA A 62 -7.57 -2.41 -3.14
N VAL A 63 -6.81 -1.58 -2.40
CA VAL A 63 -5.60 -2.02 -1.69
C VAL A 63 -5.94 -3.08 -0.64
N TYR A 64 -6.96 -2.84 0.18
CA TYR A 64 -7.42 -3.81 1.18
C TYR A 64 -7.95 -5.10 0.54
N ARG A 65 -8.70 -4.99 -0.56
CA ARG A 65 -9.17 -6.16 -1.30
C ARG A 65 -8.01 -7.00 -1.84
N ALA A 66 -6.98 -6.35 -2.39
CA ALA A 66 -5.76 -7.03 -2.79
C ALA A 66 -5.10 -7.75 -1.60
N TYR A 67 -5.08 -7.11 -0.42
CA TYR A 67 -4.58 -7.74 0.80
C TYR A 67 -5.37 -9.00 1.19
N GLN A 68 -6.70 -8.97 1.08
CA GLN A 68 -7.54 -10.11 1.42
C GLN A 68 -7.38 -11.27 0.41
N GLU A 69 -7.43 -10.97 -0.88
CA GLU A 69 -7.53 -11.98 -1.94
C GLU A 69 -6.18 -12.51 -2.45
N LEU A 70 -5.09 -11.76 -2.29
CA LEU A 70 -3.78 -12.22 -2.74
C LEU A 70 -3.08 -13.07 -1.68
N ASP A 71 -2.58 -14.23 -2.10
CA ASP A 71 -1.63 -15.03 -1.33
C ASP A 71 -0.17 -14.65 -1.67
N ASP A 72 0.04 -14.12 -2.88
CA ASP A 72 1.31 -13.59 -3.35
C ASP A 72 1.19 -12.13 -3.81
N PHE A 73 2.07 -11.30 -3.25
CA PHE A 73 2.11 -9.85 -3.35
C PHE A 73 3.07 -9.35 -4.45
N GLU A 74 3.38 -10.19 -5.43
CA GLU A 74 4.07 -9.81 -6.64
C GLU A 74 3.34 -8.71 -7.41
N THR A 75 4.12 -7.89 -8.12
CA THR A 75 3.62 -6.71 -8.84
C THR A 75 2.54 -7.06 -9.86
N LEU A 76 2.64 -8.21 -10.54
CA LEU A 76 1.66 -8.65 -11.53
C LEU A 76 0.28 -8.89 -10.90
N ASN A 77 0.24 -9.46 -9.70
CA ASN A 77 -1.01 -9.79 -9.00
C ASN A 77 -1.72 -8.52 -8.49
N PHE A 78 -0.95 -7.52 -8.02
CA PHE A 78 -1.50 -6.21 -7.66
C PHE A 78 -2.16 -5.46 -8.81
N LYS A 79 -1.80 -5.75 -10.08
CA LYS A 79 -2.26 -4.99 -11.25
C LYS A 79 -3.76 -4.96 -11.39
N LYS A 80 -4.42 -6.06 -11.00
CA LYS A 80 -5.87 -6.23 -11.09
C LYS A 80 -6.63 -5.33 -10.11
N TYR A 81 -5.98 -4.93 -9.02
CA TYR A 81 -6.60 -4.13 -7.96
C TYR A 81 -6.15 -2.67 -8.01
N VAL A 82 -4.86 -2.43 -8.18
CA VAL A 82 -4.27 -1.09 -8.05
C VAL A 82 -3.38 -0.76 -9.26
N PRO A 83 -3.98 -0.44 -10.42
CA PRO A 83 -3.23 -0.24 -11.66
C PRO A 83 -2.26 0.95 -11.54
N ARG A 84 -0.99 0.70 -11.87
CA ARG A 84 0.13 1.66 -11.85
C ARG A 84 0.57 2.15 -10.46
N ARG A 85 -0.07 1.70 -9.36
CA ARG A 85 0.26 2.08 -7.96
C ARG A 85 0.55 0.86 -7.07
N HIS A 86 1.08 -0.20 -7.68
CA HIS A 86 1.42 -1.46 -7.05
C HIS A 86 2.51 -1.30 -5.98
N SER A 87 3.59 -0.60 -6.31
CA SER A 87 4.70 -0.32 -5.40
C SER A 87 4.27 0.49 -4.16
N PRO A 88 3.54 1.62 -4.31
CA PRO A 88 3.04 2.34 -3.15
C PRO A 88 1.97 1.55 -2.37
N ALA A 89 1.05 0.84 -3.04
CA ALA A 89 0.07 -0.01 -2.35
C ALA A 89 0.74 -1.05 -1.44
N ARG A 90 1.74 -1.77 -1.96
CA ARG A 90 2.53 -2.73 -1.17
C ARG A 90 3.33 -2.03 -0.06
N GLY A 91 3.88 -0.85 -0.34
CA GLY A 91 4.57 -0.02 0.64
C GLY A 91 3.67 0.39 1.81
N LEU A 92 2.43 0.76 1.53
CA LEU A 92 1.43 1.06 2.55
C LEU A 92 1.14 -0.17 3.42
N LEU A 93 0.90 -1.33 2.81
CA LEU A 93 0.65 -2.57 3.55
C LEU A 93 1.84 -2.99 4.44
N LEU A 94 3.08 -2.74 3.99
CA LEU A 94 4.28 -2.93 4.80
C LEU A 94 4.35 -1.95 5.97
N HIS A 95 4.04 -0.67 5.72
CA HIS A 95 4.04 0.38 6.73
C HIS A 95 3.01 0.10 7.85
N LEU A 96 1.82 -0.37 7.47
CA LEU A 96 0.77 -0.80 8.38
C LEU A 96 1.05 -2.16 9.04
N GLN A 97 2.21 -2.78 8.75
CA GLN A 97 2.60 -4.09 9.27
C GLN A 97 1.61 -5.21 8.95
N LEU A 98 0.88 -5.10 7.83
CA LEU A 98 0.00 -6.14 7.31
C LEU A 98 0.80 -7.17 6.49
N LEU A 99 1.93 -6.74 5.92
CA LEU A 99 2.89 -7.61 5.24
C LEU A 99 4.24 -7.61 5.96
N THR A 100 4.97 -8.70 5.79
CA THR A 100 6.40 -8.79 6.12
C THR A 100 7.16 -9.42 4.96
N PRO A 101 8.42 -9.02 4.70
CA PRO A 101 9.27 -9.77 3.79
C PRO A 101 9.39 -11.21 4.27
N LYS A 102 9.28 -12.15 3.33
CA LYS A 102 9.56 -13.56 3.59
C LYS A 102 11.07 -13.71 3.76
N VAL A 103 11.51 -13.99 4.97
CA VAL A 103 12.89 -14.38 5.24
C VAL A 103 13.03 -15.82 4.76
N ILE A 104 13.86 -16.04 3.74
CA ILE A 104 14.26 -17.39 3.34
C ILE A 104 15.48 -17.70 4.20
N GLY A 105 15.28 -18.52 5.23
CA GLY A 105 16.36 -19.13 6.01
C GLY A 105 16.97 -20.30 5.26
#